data_AF-A0A4P6XVN9-F1
#
_entry.id   AF-A0A4P6XVN9-F1
#
_cell.length_a   1.000
_cell.length_b   1.000
_cell.length_c   1.000
_cell.angle_alpha   90.00
_cell.angle_beta   90.00
_cell.angle_gamma   90.00
#
_symmetry.space_group_name_H-M   'P 1'
#
loop_
_entity.id
_entity.type
_entity.pdbx_description
1 polymer ?
#
loop_
_entity_poly.entity_id
_entity_poly.type
_entity_poly.pdbx_seq_one_letter_code
_entity_poly.pdbx_strand_id
1 'polypeptide(L)'
;MMESVAYQAGPNLLLILSLSQDADTLLHKLQHFLGTLPCPYPDIESLTTILNSESTAQQKPVCQLLEVELNLYFANTDIEFARIEAILKELSYMSTTNTLSHGALSVLMRIKYNDLLTDFHFLFSPKVRQLRLVDLVTKKIALLGMVSGLESAKENLVIDNLRKKILAYYLLCESDHRKKGVLEYIKKEVLPDLNISQETLLFLANNEKLANVAAYKQLLECLTLEFYQIRSISLLREQNLLENHLDVNLSKLPRYFTTISLDRIRELLLVPANVVNIETLLYKMIISNKFPHGATIDQISGYVKFGEKPHIYSEFDTHIKKVCDTVDQISASLNGQKR
;
A
#
# COMPACT_ATOMS: atom_id res chain seq x y z
N MET A 1 -23.10 19.88 -6.82
CA MET A 1 -23.06 18.42 -7.04
C MET A 1 -22.59 17.64 -5.80
N MET A 2 -21.61 18.12 -5.01
CA MET A 2 -21.22 17.44 -3.76
C MET A 2 -22.31 17.48 -2.67
N GLU A 3 -23.10 18.54 -2.59
CA GLU A 3 -24.17 18.67 -1.58
C GLU A 3 -25.30 17.64 -1.74
N SER A 4 -25.64 17.22 -2.98
CA SER A 4 -26.70 16.23 -3.20
C SER A 4 -26.28 14.81 -2.82
N VAL A 5 -24.97 14.49 -2.85
CA VAL A 5 -24.44 13.17 -2.48
C VAL A 5 -24.41 13.00 -0.96
N ALA A 6 -24.03 14.05 -0.22
CA ALA A 6 -24.04 14.04 1.24
C ALA A 6 -25.46 13.85 1.81
N TYR A 7 -26.47 14.47 1.18
CA TYR A 7 -27.87 14.36 1.61
C TYR A 7 -28.48 12.96 1.44
N GLN A 8 -27.90 12.11 0.60
CA GLN A 8 -28.41 10.76 0.31
C GLN A 8 -27.66 9.64 1.06
N ALA A 9 -26.49 9.93 1.66
CA ALA A 9 -25.67 8.90 2.29
C ALA A 9 -26.35 8.22 3.49
N GLY A 10 -26.97 9.01 4.38
CA GLY A 10 -27.72 8.48 5.54
C GLY A 10 -28.90 7.59 5.14
N PRO A 11 -29.84 8.07 4.30
CA PRO A 11 -30.94 7.25 3.79
C PRO A 11 -30.49 5.97 3.07
N ASN A 12 -29.44 6.03 2.27
CA ASN A 12 -28.90 4.86 1.59
C ASN A 12 -28.33 3.84 2.59
N LEU A 13 -27.64 4.32 3.63
CA LEU A 13 -27.11 3.45 4.68
C LEU A 13 -28.23 2.74 5.44
N LEU A 14 -29.29 3.45 5.81
CA LEU A 14 -30.50 2.87 6.43
C LEU A 14 -31.12 1.78 5.56
N LEU A 15 -31.22 2.04 4.25
CA LEU A 15 -31.75 1.07 3.30
C LEU A 15 -30.85 -0.19 3.24
N ILE A 16 -29.53 -0.03 3.24
CA ILE A 16 -28.60 -1.16 3.25
C ILE A 16 -28.76 -2.00 4.53
N LEU A 17 -28.87 -1.37 5.70
CA LEU A 17 -29.02 -2.06 6.99
C LEU A 17 -30.34 -2.84 7.07
N SER A 18 -31.44 -2.26 6.57
CA SER A 18 -32.77 -2.89 6.58
C SER A 18 -32.92 -4.05 5.58
N LEU A 19 -32.23 -4.01 4.44
CA LEU A 19 -32.35 -5.01 3.37
C LEU A 19 -31.34 -6.16 3.43
N SER A 20 -30.44 -6.19 4.41
CA SER A 20 -29.36 -7.19 4.47
C SER A 20 -29.62 -8.23 5.55
N GLN A 21 -29.85 -9.48 5.10
CA GLN A 21 -30.24 -10.59 5.97
C GLN A 21 -29.04 -11.37 6.53
N ASP A 22 -27.89 -11.34 5.85
CA ASP A 22 -26.66 -11.99 6.29
C ASP A 22 -25.46 -11.01 6.29
N ALA A 23 -24.42 -11.37 7.04
CA ALA A 23 -23.26 -10.52 7.29
C ALA A 23 -22.37 -10.28 6.06
N ASP A 24 -22.27 -11.25 5.15
CA ASP A 24 -21.43 -11.12 3.95
C ASP A 24 -22.07 -10.23 2.90
N THR A 25 -23.38 -10.38 2.69
CA THR A 25 -24.16 -9.47 1.84
C THR A 25 -24.13 -8.06 2.40
N LEU A 26 -24.27 -7.90 3.72
CA LEU A 26 -24.16 -6.59 4.36
C LEU A 26 -22.77 -5.99 4.13
N LEU A 27 -21.71 -6.75 4.42
CA LEU A 27 -20.33 -6.28 4.22
C LEU A 27 -20.09 -5.85 2.78
N HIS A 28 -20.53 -6.64 1.79
CA HIS A 28 -20.39 -6.30 0.38
C HIS A 28 -21.11 -4.99 0.02
N LYS A 29 -22.38 -4.84 0.42
CA LYS A 29 -23.15 -3.60 0.16
C LYS A 29 -22.53 -2.38 0.83
N LEU A 30 -22.01 -2.54 2.04
CA LEU A 30 -21.33 -1.45 2.76
C LEU A 30 -19.99 -1.06 2.11
N GLN A 31 -19.23 -2.02 1.57
CA GLN A 31 -18.01 -1.71 0.80
C GLN A 31 -18.34 -0.97 -0.49
N HIS A 32 -19.43 -1.33 -1.18
CA HIS A 32 -19.90 -0.59 -2.33
C HIS A 32 -20.31 0.84 -1.94
N PHE A 33 -21.06 0.99 -0.85
CA PHE A 33 -21.46 2.30 -0.31
C PHE A 33 -20.25 3.20 -0.04
N LEU A 34 -19.20 2.70 0.62
CA LEU A 34 -17.96 3.45 0.84
C LEU A 34 -17.32 3.95 -0.46
N GLY A 35 -17.33 3.13 -1.51
CA GLY A 35 -16.81 3.50 -2.83
C GLY A 35 -17.55 4.67 -3.49
N THR A 36 -18.76 4.99 -3.03
CA THR A 36 -19.56 6.11 -3.54
C THR A 36 -19.45 7.39 -2.69
N LEU A 37 -18.86 7.29 -1.49
CA LEU A 37 -18.76 8.44 -0.59
C LEU A 37 -17.66 9.40 -1.04
N PRO A 38 -17.88 10.72 -0.93
CA PRO A 38 -16.78 11.67 -1.01
C PRO A 38 -15.82 11.42 0.15
N CYS A 39 -14.53 11.45 -0.15
CA CYS A 39 -13.46 11.35 0.83
C CYS A 39 -12.72 12.70 0.82
N PRO A 40 -12.54 13.44 1.93
CA PRO A 40 -13.13 13.18 3.23
C PRO A 40 -14.65 13.34 3.21
N TYR A 41 -15.33 12.68 4.14
CA TYR A 41 -16.78 12.81 4.32
C TYR A 41 -17.06 13.84 5.44
N PRO A 42 -17.89 14.87 5.19
CA PRO A 42 -18.08 15.95 6.18
C PRO A 42 -18.73 15.54 7.50
N ASP A 43 -19.62 14.53 7.49
CA ASP A 43 -20.47 14.19 8.64
C ASP A 43 -20.39 12.69 9.00
N ILE A 44 -19.20 12.25 9.40
CA ILE A 44 -18.97 10.84 9.79
C ILE A 44 -19.71 10.49 11.07
N GLU A 45 -19.92 11.46 11.96
CA GLU A 45 -20.61 11.26 13.24
C GLU A 45 -22.07 10.84 13.02
N SER A 46 -22.77 11.47 12.06
CA SER A 46 -24.13 11.07 11.68
C SER A 46 -24.17 9.63 11.12
N LEU A 47 -23.26 9.29 10.21
CA LEU A 47 -23.18 7.92 9.67
C LEU A 47 -22.88 6.90 10.76
N THR A 48 -21.96 7.25 11.67
CA THR A 48 -21.58 6.40 12.80
C THR A 48 -22.74 6.23 13.79
N THR A 49 -23.52 7.28 14.00
CA THR A 49 -24.73 7.22 14.84
C THR A 49 -25.76 6.25 14.26
N ILE A 50 -26.03 6.34 12.95
CA ILE A 50 -26.91 5.42 12.22
C ILE A 50 -26.43 3.97 12.35
N LEU A 51 -25.13 3.71 12.15
CA LEU A 51 -24.56 2.37 12.30
C LEU A 51 -24.79 1.79 13.69
N ASN A 52 -24.70 2.62 14.72
CA ASN A 52 -24.82 2.18 16.11
C ASN A 52 -26.27 2.05 16.58
N SER A 53 -27.20 2.90 16.10
CA SER A 53 -28.60 2.87 16.52
C SER A 53 -29.44 1.85 15.75
N GLU A 54 -29.16 1.65 14.46
CA GLU A 54 -30.03 0.88 13.56
C GLU A 54 -29.52 -0.54 13.29
N SER A 55 -28.31 -0.89 13.73
CA SER A 55 -27.78 -2.23 13.54
C SER A 55 -28.39 -3.24 14.50
N THR A 56 -28.77 -4.40 13.96
CA THR A 56 -29.18 -5.54 14.80
C THR A 56 -27.95 -6.19 15.46
N ALA A 57 -28.16 -7.01 16.48
CA ALA A 57 -27.07 -7.71 17.18
C ALA A 57 -26.18 -8.56 16.24
N GLN A 58 -26.74 -9.13 15.18
CA GLN A 58 -25.99 -9.91 14.18
C GLN A 58 -25.19 -9.03 13.22
N GLN A 59 -25.67 -7.81 12.94
CA GLN A 59 -25.03 -6.87 12.02
C GLN A 59 -23.95 -6.02 12.71
N LYS A 60 -24.05 -5.85 14.02
CA LYS A 60 -23.17 -5.01 14.84
C LYS A 60 -21.67 -5.19 14.52
N PRO A 61 -21.12 -6.41 14.38
CA PRO A 61 -19.70 -6.55 14.09
C PRO A 61 -19.30 -6.02 12.71
N VAL A 62 -20.16 -6.14 11.70
CA VAL A 62 -19.93 -5.58 10.36
C VAL A 62 -20.00 -4.05 10.39
N CYS A 63 -21.00 -3.51 11.10
CA CYS A 63 -21.16 -2.07 11.30
C CYS A 63 -19.97 -1.46 12.05
N GLN A 64 -19.43 -2.15 13.06
CA GLN A 64 -18.22 -1.74 13.77
C GLN A 64 -16.98 -1.73 12.88
N LEU A 65 -16.82 -2.72 11.96
CA LEU A 65 -15.74 -2.70 10.97
C LEU A 65 -15.86 -1.50 10.03
N LEU A 66 -17.08 -1.18 9.58
CA LEU A 66 -17.34 -0.02 8.74
C LEU A 66 -17.07 1.30 9.48
N GLU A 67 -17.46 1.40 10.75
CA GLU A 67 -17.18 2.56 11.59
C GLU A 67 -15.68 2.81 11.72
N VAL A 68 -14.88 1.75 11.95
CA VAL A 68 -13.42 1.86 11.94
C VAL A 68 -12.91 2.36 10.60
N GLU A 69 -13.41 1.82 9.49
CA GLU A 69 -12.98 2.24 8.15
C GLU A 69 -13.33 3.71 7.83
N LEU A 70 -14.53 4.16 8.20
CA LEU A 70 -14.95 5.56 8.08
C LEU A 70 -14.01 6.49 8.85
N ASN A 71 -13.74 6.15 10.12
CA ASN A 71 -12.88 6.97 10.98
C ASN A 71 -11.42 6.98 10.50
N LEU A 72 -10.91 5.89 9.91
CA LEU A 72 -9.53 5.85 9.41
C LEU A 72 -9.35 6.61 8.10
N TYR A 73 -10.27 6.49 7.15
CA TYR A 73 -10.03 6.97 5.78
C TYR A 73 -10.88 8.16 5.36
N PHE A 74 -12.06 8.34 5.94
CA PHE A 74 -12.96 9.42 5.54
C PHE A 74 -12.89 10.62 6.48
N ALA A 75 -12.32 10.46 7.68
CA ALA A 75 -12.11 11.55 8.62
C ALA A 75 -11.16 12.59 8.02
N ASN A 76 -11.45 13.86 8.30
CA ASN A 76 -10.67 14.96 7.73
C ASN A 76 -9.30 15.08 8.43
N THR A 77 -9.29 15.34 9.73
CA THR A 77 -8.06 15.46 10.55
C THR A 77 -8.20 14.90 11.96
N ASP A 78 -9.41 14.87 12.53
CA ASP A 78 -9.66 14.47 13.92
C ASP A 78 -10.01 12.98 14.01
N ILE A 79 -9.00 12.13 13.79
CA ILE A 79 -9.18 10.67 13.89
C ILE A 79 -9.33 10.28 15.37
N GLU A 80 -10.47 9.69 15.73
CA GLU A 80 -10.76 9.19 17.08
C GLU A 80 -10.01 7.88 17.40
N PHE A 81 -8.68 7.94 17.54
CA PHE A 81 -7.84 6.75 17.73
C PHE A 81 -8.24 5.87 18.92
N ALA A 82 -8.67 6.48 20.03
CA ALA A 82 -9.08 5.75 21.23
C ALA A 82 -10.35 4.91 20.98
N ARG A 83 -11.29 5.45 20.20
CA ARG A 83 -12.52 4.76 19.79
C ARG A 83 -12.21 3.62 18.83
N ILE A 84 -11.37 3.87 17.83
CA ILE A 84 -10.91 2.82 16.90
C ILE A 84 -10.23 1.67 17.66
N GLU A 85 -9.34 1.97 18.61
CA GLU A 85 -8.66 0.96 19.41
C GLU A 85 -9.64 0.16 20.29
N ALA A 86 -10.65 0.82 20.88
CA ALA A 86 -11.69 0.16 21.64
C ALA A 86 -12.51 -0.81 20.78
N ILE A 87 -12.94 -0.39 19.60
CA ILE A 87 -13.71 -1.23 18.67
C ILE A 87 -12.86 -2.42 18.19
N LEU A 88 -11.61 -2.19 17.77
CA LEU A 88 -10.71 -3.26 17.31
C LEU A 88 -10.42 -4.28 18.42
N LYS A 89 -10.39 -3.84 19.68
CA LYS A 89 -10.24 -4.72 20.85
C LYS A 89 -11.51 -5.54 21.11
N GLU A 90 -12.69 -4.94 21.01
CA GLU A 90 -13.98 -5.65 21.10
C GLU A 90 -14.09 -6.74 20.03
N LEU A 91 -13.63 -6.44 18.81
CA LEU A 91 -13.62 -7.37 17.67
C LEU A 91 -12.45 -8.37 17.66
N SER A 92 -11.61 -8.43 18.68
CA SER A 92 -10.40 -9.26 18.71
C SER A 92 -10.63 -10.77 18.58
N TYR A 93 -11.84 -11.25 18.89
CA TYR A 93 -12.25 -12.63 18.63
C TYR A 93 -12.22 -13.01 17.13
N MET A 94 -12.20 -12.04 16.21
CA MET A 94 -12.04 -12.26 14.78
C MET A 94 -10.59 -12.51 14.34
N SER A 95 -9.61 -12.29 15.23
CA SER A 95 -8.18 -12.39 14.92
C SER A 95 -7.72 -13.83 14.69
N THR A 96 -8.35 -14.83 15.30
CA THR A 96 -7.89 -16.22 15.25
C THR A 96 -8.10 -16.84 13.87
N THR A 97 -7.00 -17.25 13.26
CA THR A 97 -6.97 -17.96 11.97
C THR A 97 -7.37 -19.44 12.06
N ASN A 98 -7.38 -20.04 13.27
CA ASN A 98 -7.39 -21.51 13.44
C ASN A 98 -8.59 -22.13 14.19
N THR A 99 -9.58 -21.37 14.67
CA THR A 99 -10.75 -21.95 15.35
C THR A 99 -11.99 -21.88 14.47
N LEU A 100 -12.20 -22.97 13.72
CA LEU A 100 -13.48 -23.35 13.09
C LEU A 100 -14.51 -23.78 14.15
N SER A 101 -14.59 -23.10 15.29
CA SER A 101 -15.67 -23.35 16.24
C SER A 101 -16.93 -22.67 15.72
N HIS A 102 -17.88 -23.51 15.29
CA HIS A 102 -19.24 -23.18 14.87
C HIS A 102 -19.84 -21.97 15.59
N GLY A 103 -19.81 -20.82 14.91
CA GLY A 103 -20.28 -19.52 15.39
C GLY A 103 -20.08 -18.42 14.34
N ALA A 104 -20.87 -18.45 13.26
CA ALA A 104 -21.36 -17.31 12.48
C ALA A 104 -20.40 -16.23 11.88
N LEU A 105 -19.07 -16.39 11.86
CA LEU A 105 -18.17 -15.40 11.25
C LEU A 105 -17.55 -15.87 9.93
N SER A 106 -17.85 -15.15 8.86
CA SER A 106 -17.30 -15.42 7.53
C SER A 106 -15.79 -15.16 7.45
N VAL A 107 -15.15 -15.77 6.46
CA VAL A 107 -13.74 -15.53 6.13
C VAL A 107 -13.51 -14.07 5.73
N LEU A 108 -14.48 -13.45 5.04
CA LEU A 108 -14.40 -12.06 4.58
C LEU A 108 -14.36 -11.07 5.74
N MET A 109 -15.16 -11.28 6.78
CA MET A 109 -15.13 -10.45 7.99
C MET A 109 -13.77 -10.53 8.69
N ARG A 110 -13.18 -11.73 8.79
CA ARG A 110 -11.83 -11.89 9.38
C ARG A 110 -10.77 -11.19 8.57
N ILE A 111 -10.82 -11.29 7.24
CA ILE A 111 -9.90 -10.57 6.35
C ILE A 111 -10.06 -9.07 6.56
N LYS A 112 -11.30 -8.56 6.57
CA LYS A 112 -11.57 -7.14 6.76
C LYS A 112 -11.08 -6.63 8.10
N TYR A 113 -11.35 -7.38 9.18
CA TYR A 113 -10.84 -7.07 10.51
C TYR A 113 -9.32 -6.98 10.53
N ASN A 114 -8.62 -8.00 10.02
CA ASN A 114 -7.16 -8.02 10.04
C ASN A 114 -6.55 -6.97 9.09
N ASP A 115 -7.21 -6.65 7.97
CA ASP A 115 -6.83 -5.56 7.08
C ASP A 115 -6.86 -4.21 7.81
N LEU A 116 -7.98 -3.88 8.45
CA LEU A 116 -8.13 -2.64 9.23
C LEU A 116 -7.21 -2.59 10.45
N LEU A 117 -7.06 -3.71 11.16
CA LEU A 117 -6.16 -3.82 12.32
C LEU A 117 -4.71 -3.57 11.91
N THR A 118 -4.25 -4.17 10.82
CA THR A 118 -2.89 -3.97 10.33
C THR A 118 -2.68 -2.55 9.80
N ASP A 119 -3.67 -1.96 9.12
CA ASP A 119 -3.59 -0.57 8.69
C ASP A 119 -3.53 0.40 9.88
N PHE A 120 -4.36 0.19 10.90
CA PHE A 120 -4.30 0.97 12.13
C PHE A 120 -2.92 0.93 12.77
N HIS A 121 -2.35 -0.25 12.98
CA HIS A 121 -1.06 -0.39 13.66
C HIS A 121 0.16 0.02 12.85
N PHE A 122 0.09 0.03 11.51
CA PHE A 122 1.23 0.34 10.65
C PHE A 122 1.16 1.74 10.02
N LEU A 123 -0.01 2.36 9.95
CA LEU A 123 -0.21 3.64 9.24
C LEU A 123 -0.78 4.74 10.15
N PHE A 124 -1.78 4.42 10.97
CA PHE A 124 -2.60 5.44 11.63
C PHE A 124 -2.26 5.65 13.10
N SER A 125 -1.89 4.59 13.82
CA SER A 125 -1.67 4.65 15.27
C SER A 125 -0.68 5.77 15.60
N PRO A 126 -0.95 6.59 16.64
CA PRO A 126 -0.06 7.68 17.04
C PRO A 126 1.33 7.19 17.47
N LYS A 127 1.46 5.88 17.76
CA LYS A 127 2.73 5.23 18.08
C LYS A 127 3.62 4.98 16.85
N VAL A 128 3.09 5.10 15.64
CA VAL A 128 3.82 4.89 14.39
C VAL A 128 4.70 6.10 14.08
N ARG A 129 6.01 5.89 14.20
CA ARG A 129 7.03 6.89 13.83
C ARG A 129 7.54 6.73 12.40
N GLN A 130 7.51 5.51 11.86
CA GLN A 130 8.01 5.16 10.52
C GLN A 130 7.05 4.19 9.84
N LEU A 131 6.85 4.37 8.54
CA LEU A 131 5.95 3.55 7.74
C LEU A 131 6.66 2.28 7.26
N ARG A 132 6.49 1.18 7.99
CA ARG A 132 7.00 -0.15 7.60
C ARG A 132 6.09 -0.79 6.55
N LEU A 133 5.99 -0.16 5.38
CA LEU A 133 5.04 -0.55 4.34
C LEU A 133 5.34 -1.93 3.74
N VAL A 134 6.60 -2.35 3.68
CA VAL A 134 6.96 -3.70 3.19
C VAL A 134 6.40 -4.78 4.11
N ASP A 135 6.52 -4.61 5.43
CA ASP A 135 5.95 -5.54 6.41
C ASP A 135 4.42 -5.58 6.30
N LEU A 136 3.80 -4.41 6.09
CA LEU A 136 2.35 -4.31 5.89
C LEU A 136 1.92 -5.03 4.61
N VAL A 137 2.63 -4.87 3.50
CA VAL A 137 2.37 -5.60 2.25
C VAL A 137 2.50 -7.10 2.46
N THR A 138 3.55 -7.58 3.14
CA THR A 138 3.71 -9.00 3.45
C THR A 138 2.55 -9.54 4.29
N LYS A 139 2.09 -8.78 5.30
CA LYS A 139 0.91 -9.14 6.10
C LYS A 139 -0.35 -9.24 5.24
N LYS A 140 -0.57 -8.30 4.32
CA LYS A 140 -1.72 -8.32 3.41
C LYS A 140 -1.70 -9.48 2.42
N ILE A 141 -0.52 -9.83 1.90
CA ILE A 141 -0.34 -11.04 1.07
C ILE A 141 -0.69 -12.30 1.88
N ALA A 142 -0.28 -12.37 3.15
CA ALA A 142 -0.64 -13.49 4.02
C ALA A 142 -2.17 -13.57 4.25
N LEU A 143 -2.87 -12.44 4.36
CA LEU A 143 -4.33 -12.41 4.44
C LEU A 143 -5.01 -12.94 3.18
N LEU A 144 -4.48 -12.63 1.98
CA LEU A 144 -4.97 -13.23 0.73
C LEU A 144 -4.80 -14.75 0.70
N GLY A 145 -3.80 -15.29 1.39
CA GLY A 145 -3.63 -16.73 1.58
C GLY A 145 -4.84 -17.41 2.25
N MET A 146 -5.65 -16.68 3.03
CA MET A 146 -6.87 -17.21 3.65
C MET A 146 -8.02 -17.43 2.65
N VAL A 147 -7.89 -16.91 1.43
CA VAL A 147 -8.94 -16.87 0.40
C VAL A 147 -8.81 -18.02 -0.62
N SER A 148 -7.71 -18.78 -0.58
CA SER A 148 -7.46 -19.87 -1.53
C SER A 148 -8.57 -20.93 -1.43
N GLY A 149 -9.43 -21.00 -2.45
CA GLY A 149 -10.57 -21.92 -2.51
C GLY A 149 -11.96 -21.28 -2.54
N LEU A 150 -12.07 -19.95 -2.41
CA LEU A 150 -13.35 -19.24 -2.61
C LEU A 150 -13.58 -18.98 -4.10
N GLU A 151 -14.54 -19.68 -4.72
CA GLU A 151 -14.92 -19.51 -6.13
C GLU A 151 -15.36 -18.07 -6.45
N SER A 152 -15.90 -17.34 -5.46
CA SER A 152 -16.35 -15.95 -5.56
C SER A 152 -15.28 -14.89 -5.25
N ALA A 153 -14.02 -15.28 -5.01
CA ALA A 153 -12.97 -14.36 -4.57
C ALA A 153 -12.62 -13.28 -5.59
N LYS A 154 -12.81 -13.54 -6.89
CA LYS A 154 -12.43 -12.63 -7.97
C LYS A 154 -13.32 -11.40 -8.10
N GLU A 155 -14.58 -11.48 -7.66
CA GLU A 155 -15.55 -10.38 -7.76
C GLU A 155 -15.86 -9.76 -6.38
N ASN A 156 -15.11 -10.14 -5.35
CA ASN A 156 -15.35 -9.67 -4.00
C ASN A 156 -14.63 -8.34 -3.71
N LEU A 157 -15.40 -7.28 -3.44
CA LEU A 157 -14.87 -5.94 -3.13
C LEU A 157 -13.89 -5.89 -1.96
N VAL A 158 -14.03 -6.75 -0.94
CA VAL A 158 -13.07 -6.79 0.19
C VAL A 158 -11.70 -7.28 -0.30
N ILE A 159 -11.70 -8.30 -1.16
CA ILE A 159 -10.48 -8.89 -1.73
C ILE A 159 -9.85 -7.94 -2.75
N ASP A 160 -10.67 -7.31 -3.59
CA ASP A 160 -10.23 -6.28 -4.53
C ASP A 160 -9.58 -5.08 -3.82
N ASN A 161 -10.21 -4.57 -2.76
CA ASN A 161 -9.64 -3.51 -1.93
C ASN A 161 -8.29 -3.93 -1.30
N LEU A 162 -8.18 -5.18 -0.84
CA LEU A 162 -6.91 -5.70 -0.29
C LEU A 162 -5.82 -5.80 -1.37
N ARG A 163 -6.16 -6.28 -2.57
CA ARG A 163 -5.26 -6.33 -3.74
C ARG A 163 -4.77 -4.94 -4.16
N LYS A 164 -5.67 -3.96 -4.20
CA LYS A 164 -5.35 -2.55 -4.46
C LYS A 164 -4.40 -1.98 -3.43
N LYS A 165 -4.66 -2.21 -2.13
CA LYS A 165 -3.75 -1.81 -1.05
C LYS A 165 -2.36 -2.43 -1.19
N ILE A 166 -2.26 -3.71 -1.54
CA ILE A 166 -0.96 -4.38 -1.77
C ILE A 166 -0.16 -3.67 -2.85
N LEU A 167 -0.79 -3.37 -4.00
CA LEU A 167 -0.13 -2.65 -5.09
C LEU A 167 0.28 -1.24 -4.67
N ALA A 168 -0.65 -0.46 -4.11
CA ALA A 168 -0.37 0.93 -3.73
C ALA A 168 0.72 1.01 -2.66
N TYR A 169 0.67 0.17 -1.63
CA TYR A 169 1.70 0.16 -0.58
C TYR A 169 3.05 -0.35 -1.09
N TYR A 170 3.08 -1.25 -2.06
CA TYR A 170 4.32 -1.65 -2.73
C TYR A 170 4.96 -0.48 -3.49
N LEU A 171 4.15 0.31 -4.20
CA LEU A 171 4.63 1.48 -4.94
C LEU A 171 5.13 2.58 -4.01
N LEU A 172 4.52 2.73 -2.83
CA LEU A 172 4.84 3.77 -1.85
C LEU A 172 5.87 3.35 -0.77
N CYS A 173 6.26 2.07 -0.71
CA CYS A 173 7.21 1.59 0.28
C CYS A 173 8.66 1.96 -0.04
N GLU A 174 9.43 2.17 1.02
CA GLU A 174 10.89 2.38 1.00
C GLU A 174 11.65 1.25 0.28
N SER A 175 12.95 1.43 0.04
CA SER A 175 13.79 0.37 -0.50
C SER A 175 13.96 -0.76 0.53
N ASP A 176 13.74 -1.99 0.07
CA ASP A 176 13.90 -3.23 0.84
C ASP A 176 14.20 -4.38 -0.12
N HIS A 177 15.10 -5.29 0.26
CA HIS A 177 15.50 -6.45 -0.54
C HIS A 177 14.33 -7.42 -0.82
N ARG A 178 13.33 -7.46 0.06
CA ARG A 178 12.13 -8.30 -0.07
C ARG A 178 11.21 -7.84 -1.21
N LYS A 179 11.33 -6.59 -1.69
CA LYS A 179 10.48 -6.04 -2.77
C LYS A 179 10.51 -6.86 -4.05
N LYS A 180 11.63 -7.54 -4.34
CA LYS A 180 11.74 -8.36 -5.56
C LYS A 180 10.71 -9.50 -5.58
N GLY A 181 10.63 -10.28 -4.50
CA GLY A 181 9.65 -11.37 -4.41
C GLY A 181 8.21 -10.87 -4.35
N VAL A 182 7.98 -9.73 -3.70
CA VAL A 182 6.66 -9.08 -3.67
C VAL A 182 6.23 -8.62 -5.07
N LEU A 183 7.15 -8.08 -5.87
CA LEU A 183 6.85 -7.66 -7.26
C LEU A 183 6.45 -8.84 -8.14
N GLU A 184 7.13 -9.98 -8.01
CA GLU A 184 6.79 -11.21 -8.74
C GLU A 184 5.39 -11.69 -8.37
N TYR A 185 5.05 -11.68 -7.07
CA TYR A 185 3.70 -11.98 -6.61
C TYR A 185 2.66 -11.01 -7.19
N ILE A 186 2.92 -9.69 -7.13
CA ILE A 186 1.99 -8.66 -7.66
C ILE A 186 1.72 -8.90 -9.15
N LYS A 187 2.76 -9.14 -9.95
CA LYS A 187 2.63 -9.37 -11.38
C LYS A 187 1.80 -10.60 -11.71
N LYS A 188 1.91 -11.66 -10.90
CA LYS A 188 1.27 -12.95 -11.17
C LYS A 188 -0.15 -13.03 -10.60
N GLU A 189 -0.37 -12.54 -9.39
CA GLU A 189 -1.58 -12.83 -8.61
C GLU A 189 -2.47 -11.59 -8.39
N VAL A 190 -1.90 -10.37 -8.52
CA VAL A 190 -2.64 -9.12 -8.26
C VAL A 190 -3.04 -8.44 -9.56
N LEU A 191 -2.09 -8.13 -10.43
CA LEU A 191 -2.33 -7.34 -11.65
C LEU A 191 -3.34 -7.94 -12.65
N PRO A 192 -3.41 -9.27 -12.90
CA PRO A 192 -4.28 -9.80 -13.95
C PRO A 192 -5.77 -9.49 -13.75
N ASP A 193 -6.20 -9.35 -12.49
CA ASP A 193 -7.59 -9.13 -12.13
C ASP A 193 -7.86 -7.66 -11.70
N LEU A 194 -6.85 -6.79 -11.66
CA LEU A 194 -6.97 -5.45 -11.07
C LEU A 194 -7.19 -4.37 -12.13
N ASN A 195 -8.28 -3.62 -12.01
CA ASN A 195 -8.50 -2.43 -12.83
C ASN A 195 -7.71 -1.25 -12.25
N ILE A 196 -6.67 -0.82 -12.94
CA ILE A 196 -5.77 0.28 -12.55
C ILE A 196 -5.40 1.14 -13.75
N SER A 197 -5.11 2.42 -13.48
CA SER A 197 -4.66 3.39 -14.48
C SER A 197 -3.40 2.95 -15.21
N GLN A 198 -3.32 3.40 -16.46
CA GLN A 198 -2.10 3.24 -17.26
C GLN A 198 -0.91 3.95 -16.60
N GLU A 199 -1.15 5.09 -15.95
CA GLU A 199 -0.14 5.84 -15.21
C GLU A 199 0.49 5.01 -14.09
N THR A 200 -0.34 4.32 -13.28
CA THR A 200 0.12 3.42 -12.22
C THR A 200 0.92 2.24 -12.80
N LEU A 201 0.44 1.66 -13.91
CA LEU A 201 1.14 0.58 -14.62
C LEU A 201 2.50 1.04 -15.19
N LEU A 202 2.56 2.22 -15.78
CA LEU A 202 3.78 2.80 -16.33
C LEU A 202 4.80 3.11 -15.23
N PHE A 203 4.34 3.60 -14.08
CA PHE A 203 5.21 3.81 -12.93
C PHE A 203 5.77 2.47 -12.43
N LEU A 204 4.92 1.45 -12.29
CA LEU A 204 5.34 0.09 -11.89
C LEU A 204 6.34 -0.52 -12.88
N ALA A 205 6.11 -0.36 -14.19
CA ALA A 205 7.02 -0.83 -15.24
C ALA A 205 8.40 -0.15 -15.18
N ASN A 206 8.44 1.11 -14.72
CA ASN A 206 9.66 1.88 -14.53
C ASN A 206 10.26 1.75 -13.13
N ASN A 207 9.82 0.80 -12.30
CA ASN A 207 10.29 0.65 -10.92
C ASN A 207 11.81 0.45 -10.78
N GLU A 208 12.52 0.00 -11.83
CA GLU A 208 13.98 -0.13 -11.80
C GLU A 208 14.75 1.16 -12.14
N LYS A 209 14.06 2.18 -12.67
CA LYS A 209 14.65 3.47 -13.07
C LYS A 209 14.51 4.51 -11.96
N LEU A 210 15.27 5.60 -12.09
CA LEU A 210 15.07 6.79 -11.26
C LEU A 210 13.77 7.51 -11.69
N ALA A 211 12.99 7.92 -10.70
CA ALA A 211 11.76 8.69 -10.86
C ALA A 211 11.87 9.93 -9.97
N ASN A 212 11.76 11.11 -10.58
CA ASN A 212 11.81 12.38 -9.88
C ASN A 212 10.54 12.62 -9.01
N VAL A 213 10.57 13.67 -8.20
CA VAL A 213 9.44 14.00 -7.30
C VAL A 213 8.17 14.34 -8.08
N ALA A 214 8.26 14.91 -9.29
CA ALA A 214 7.09 15.23 -10.10
C ALA A 214 6.34 13.97 -10.54
N ALA A 215 7.06 12.95 -11.03
CA ALA A 215 6.47 11.65 -11.39
C ALA A 215 5.84 10.95 -10.17
N TYR A 216 6.44 11.09 -8.99
CA TYR A 216 5.88 10.59 -7.75
C TYR A 216 4.58 11.31 -7.35
N LYS A 217 4.52 12.63 -7.46
CA LYS A 217 3.30 13.39 -7.19
C LYS A 217 2.17 12.99 -8.12
N GLN A 218 2.46 12.84 -9.42
CA GLN A 218 1.49 12.35 -10.39
C GLN A 218 0.98 10.94 -10.04
N LEU A 219 1.88 10.02 -9.65
CA LEU A 219 1.48 8.70 -9.15
C LEU A 219 0.56 8.85 -7.95
N LEU A 220 0.93 9.65 -6.95
CA LEU A 220 0.15 9.81 -5.73
C LEU A 220 -1.25 10.36 -6.04
N GLU A 221 -1.35 11.35 -6.93
CA GLU A 221 -2.64 11.87 -7.41
C GLU A 221 -3.49 10.76 -8.04
N CYS A 222 -2.94 9.98 -8.97
CA CYS A 222 -3.65 8.83 -9.56
C CYS A 222 -4.12 7.85 -8.48
N LEU A 223 -3.23 7.45 -7.56
CA LEU A 223 -3.57 6.53 -6.47
C LEU A 223 -4.67 7.09 -5.55
N THR A 224 -4.69 8.39 -5.28
CA THR A 224 -5.74 9.01 -4.43
C THR A 224 -7.11 9.06 -5.12
N LEU A 225 -7.15 9.10 -6.45
CA LEU A 225 -8.39 9.04 -7.22
C LEU A 225 -8.93 7.61 -7.33
N GLU A 226 -8.04 6.64 -7.44
CA GLU A 226 -8.40 5.23 -7.55
C GLU A 226 -8.72 4.58 -6.20
N PHE A 227 -8.04 5.03 -5.14
CA PHE A 227 -8.02 4.39 -3.83
C PHE A 227 -8.22 5.43 -2.73
N TYR A 228 -9.45 5.53 -2.21
CA TYR A 228 -9.78 6.49 -1.15
C TYR A 228 -8.89 6.31 0.10
N GLN A 229 -8.40 5.09 0.36
CA GLN A 229 -7.51 4.84 1.49
C GLN A 229 -6.18 5.58 1.36
N ILE A 230 -5.67 5.77 0.14
CA ILE A 230 -4.40 6.48 -0.09
C ILE A 230 -4.54 7.96 0.23
N ARG A 231 -5.71 8.56 0.04
CA ARG A 231 -5.94 9.98 0.33
C ARG A 231 -5.71 10.33 1.79
N SER A 232 -6.29 9.57 2.72
CA SER A 232 -6.07 9.82 4.17
C SER A 232 -4.61 9.58 4.56
N ILE A 233 -3.99 8.52 4.02
CA ILE A 233 -2.57 8.21 4.30
C ILE A 233 -1.66 9.32 3.75
N SER A 234 -1.93 9.84 2.55
CA SER A 234 -1.12 10.90 1.94
C SER A 234 -1.21 12.20 2.72
N LEU A 235 -2.37 12.53 3.28
CA LEU A 235 -2.54 13.71 4.12
C LEU A 235 -1.83 13.55 5.47
N LEU A 236 -1.98 12.40 6.13
CA LEU A 236 -1.41 12.18 7.47
C LEU A 236 0.10 11.94 7.44
N ARG A 237 0.62 11.36 6.35
CA ARG A 237 1.99 10.82 6.27
C ARG A 237 2.77 11.32 5.06
N GLU A 238 2.42 12.49 4.51
CA GLU A 238 3.04 13.07 3.32
C GLU A 238 4.57 13.00 3.36
N GLN A 239 5.17 13.49 4.44
CA GLN A 239 6.62 13.53 4.62
C GLN A 239 7.24 12.12 4.60
N ASN A 240 6.63 11.15 5.29
CA ASN A 240 7.15 9.77 5.32
C ASN A 240 7.08 9.11 3.95
N LEU A 241 6.00 9.34 3.20
CA LEU A 241 5.85 8.77 1.87
C LEU A 241 6.86 9.39 0.88
N LEU A 242 7.10 10.70 0.99
CA LEU A 242 8.15 11.37 0.20
C LEU A 242 9.54 10.84 0.55
N GLU A 243 9.85 10.67 1.84
CA GLU A 243 11.11 10.06 2.28
C GLU A 243 11.27 8.64 1.74
N ASN A 244 10.22 7.81 1.74
CA ASN A 244 10.23 6.47 1.16
C ASN A 244 10.52 6.51 -0.36
N HIS A 245 9.89 7.43 -1.11
CA HIS A 245 10.14 7.59 -2.54
C HIS A 245 11.60 7.98 -2.81
N LEU A 246 12.13 8.91 -2.04
CA LEU A 246 13.53 9.32 -2.14
C LEU A 246 14.46 8.17 -1.78
N ASP A 247 14.19 7.44 -0.70
CA ASP A 247 14.96 6.25 -0.29
C ASP A 247 15.02 5.21 -1.42
N VAL A 248 13.90 4.92 -2.09
CA VAL A 248 13.87 4.04 -3.28
C VAL A 248 14.78 4.56 -4.39
N ASN A 249 14.75 5.85 -4.70
CA ASN A 249 15.58 6.42 -5.75
C ASN A 249 17.07 6.45 -5.39
N LEU A 250 17.38 6.87 -4.16
CA LEU A 250 18.75 6.92 -3.66
C LEU A 250 19.37 5.53 -3.68
N SER A 251 18.63 4.47 -3.29
CA SER A 251 19.10 3.09 -3.31
C SER A 251 19.54 2.60 -4.71
N LYS A 252 19.06 3.26 -5.78
CA LYS A 252 19.41 2.93 -7.17
C LYS A 252 20.64 3.68 -7.66
N LEU A 253 21.06 4.77 -7.01
CA LEU A 253 22.22 5.57 -7.44
C LEU A 253 23.53 4.78 -7.61
N PRO A 254 23.87 3.79 -6.76
CA PRO A 254 25.07 2.96 -6.96
C PRO A 254 25.06 2.15 -8.27
N ARG A 255 23.92 2.06 -8.96
CA ARG A 255 23.84 1.43 -10.28
C ARG A 255 24.39 2.32 -11.39
N TYR A 256 24.41 3.64 -11.17
CA TYR A 256 24.73 4.65 -12.17
C TYR A 256 26.00 5.44 -11.84
N PHE A 257 26.35 5.55 -10.56
CA PHE A 257 27.45 6.39 -10.09
C PHE A 257 28.33 5.64 -9.10
N THR A 258 29.65 5.84 -9.22
CA THR A 258 30.62 5.52 -8.16
C THR A 258 30.75 6.69 -7.18
N THR A 259 30.60 7.92 -7.65
CA THR A 259 30.62 9.13 -6.84
C THR A 259 29.69 10.17 -7.44
N ILE A 260 29.00 10.94 -6.60
CA ILE A 260 28.05 11.98 -7.02
C ILE A 260 27.99 13.10 -5.98
N SER A 261 27.87 14.36 -6.40
CA SER A 261 27.70 15.48 -5.48
C SER A 261 26.27 15.54 -4.92
N LEU A 262 26.11 16.03 -3.70
CA LEU A 262 24.79 16.19 -3.05
C LEU A 262 23.87 17.10 -3.86
N ASP A 263 24.41 18.17 -4.45
CA ASP A 263 23.63 19.08 -5.30
C ASP A 263 23.14 18.41 -6.58
N ARG A 264 23.98 17.56 -7.19
CA ARG A 264 23.56 16.81 -8.37
C ARG A 264 22.43 15.81 -8.05
N ILE A 265 22.44 15.19 -6.87
CA ILE A 265 21.33 14.34 -6.42
C ILE A 265 20.03 15.16 -6.34
N ARG A 266 20.07 16.36 -5.73
CA ARG A 266 18.91 17.25 -5.60
C ARG A 266 18.35 17.64 -6.97
N GLU A 267 19.22 17.98 -7.91
CA GLU A 267 18.84 18.29 -9.30
C GLU A 267 18.20 17.10 -10.02
N LEU A 268 18.80 15.91 -9.92
CA LEU A 268 18.30 14.71 -10.61
C LEU A 268 16.91 14.30 -10.12
N LEU A 269 16.67 14.41 -8.81
CA LEU A 269 15.40 14.01 -8.20
C LEU A 269 14.39 15.15 -8.15
N LEU A 270 14.79 16.38 -8.52
CA LEU A 270 13.98 17.60 -8.43
C LEU A 270 13.44 17.82 -7.00
N VAL A 271 14.30 17.66 -6.01
CA VAL A 271 13.92 17.78 -4.59
C VAL A 271 14.03 19.25 -4.17
N PRO A 272 12.94 19.88 -3.71
CA PRO A 272 13.02 21.23 -3.17
C PRO A 272 13.92 21.25 -1.94
N ALA A 273 14.87 22.19 -1.88
CA ALA A 273 15.92 22.24 -0.86
C ALA A 273 15.39 22.34 0.58
N ASN A 274 14.16 22.83 0.75
CA ASN A 274 13.51 23.07 2.04
C ASN A 274 12.61 21.91 2.51
N VAL A 275 12.40 20.85 1.72
CA VAL A 275 11.42 19.79 2.05
C VAL A 275 12.09 18.57 2.68
N VAL A 276 13.20 18.09 2.13
CA VAL A 276 13.92 16.93 2.65
C VAL A 276 15.43 17.19 2.67
N ASN A 277 16.06 16.92 3.80
CA ASN A 277 17.52 16.89 3.90
C ASN A 277 18.07 15.57 3.33
N ILE A 278 18.49 15.61 2.06
CA ILE A 278 19.06 14.47 1.33
C ILE A 278 20.28 13.88 2.04
N GLU A 279 21.13 14.70 2.64
CA GLU A 279 22.32 14.24 3.36
C GLU A 279 21.92 13.41 4.58
N THR A 280 20.96 13.90 5.37
CA THR A 280 20.43 13.16 6.52
C THR A 280 19.80 11.83 6.08
N LEU A 281 19.07 11.81 4.96
CA LEU A 281 18.47 10.59 4.44
C LEU A 281 19.55 9.58 4.00
N LEU A 282 20.56 10.03 3.24
CA LEU A 282 21.70 9.21 2.83
C LEU A 282 22.45 8.64 4.05
N TYR A 283 22.69 9.45 5.07
CA TYR A 283 23.33 9.03 6.31
C TYR A 283 22.55 7.89 6.99
N LYS A 284 21.22 8.04 7.12
CA LYS A 284 20.35 6.97 7.65
C LYS A 284 20.43 5.70 6.80
N MET A 285 20.45 5.82 5.48
CA MET A 285 20.54 4.70 4.55
C MET A 285 21.90 3.97 4.63
N ILE A 286 23.00 4.70 4.81
CA ILE A 286 24.35 4.12 5.03
C ILE A 286 24.36 3.33 6.33
N ILE A 287 23.89 3.91 7.44
CA ILE A 287 23.82 3.21 8.74
C ILE A 287 22.93 1.96 8.65
N SER A 288 21.84 2.04 7.89
CA SER A 288 20.91 0.92 7.69
C SER A 288 21.40 -0.12 6.67
N ASN A 289 22.65 -0.02 6.20
CA ASN A 289 23.24 -0.91 5.20
C ASN A 289 22.42 -1.05 3.91
N LYS A 290 21.74 0.02 3.48
CA LYS A 290 20.98 0.05 2.20
C LYS A 290 21.89 0.30 0.99
N PHE A 291 23.16 0.62 1.22
CA PHE A 291 24.17 0.84 0.19
C PHE A 291 25.26 -0.23 0.21
N PRO A 292 26.04 -0.37 -0.88
CA PRO A 292 27.25 -1.21 -0.87
C PRO A 292 28.22 -0.83 0.26
N HIS A 293 28.95 -1.82 0.76
CA HIS A 293 29.97 -1.60 1.80
C HIS A 293 31.01 -0.58 1.34
N GLY A 294 31.37 0.35 2.24
CA GLY A 294 32.28 1.45 1.93
C GLY A 294 31.60 2.71 1.38
N ALA A 295 30.26 2.76 1.32
CA ALA A 295 29.56 4.00 1.02
C ALA A 295 29.79 5.05 2.13
N THR A 296 30.22 6.26 1.74
CA THR A 296 30.56 7.35 2.68
C THR A 296 30.14 8.71 2.13
N ILE A 297 29.86 9.66 3.02
CA ILE A 297 29.58 11.06 2.69
C ILE A 297 30.80 11.90 3.08
N ASP A 298 31.39 12.60 2.12
CA ASP A 298 32.40 13.63 2.35
C ASP A 298 31.67 14.97 2.51
N GLN A 299 31.49 15.40 3.76
CA GLN A 299 30.78 16.63 4.09
C GLN A 299 31.55 17.90 3.71
N ILE A 300 32.89 17.84 3.63
CA ILE A 300 33.72 18.99 3.28
C ILE A 300 33.57 19.27 1.79
N SER A 301 33.65 18.21 0.98
CA SER A 301 33.59 18.33 -0.48
C SER A 301 32.16 18.27 -1.03
N GLY A 302 31.19 17.82 -0.23
CA GLY A 302 29.78 17.69 -0.63
C GLY A 302 29.53 16.50 -1.57
N TYR A 303 30.31 15.42 -1.47
CA TYR A 303 30.19 14.24 -2.33
C TYR A 303 29.81 12.98 -1.57
N VAL A 304 29.02 12.13 -2.23
CA VAL A 304 28.73 10.77 -1.80
C VAL A 304 29.57 9.83 -2.64
N LYS A 305 30.39 9.01 -1.99
CA LYS A 305 31.15 7.92 -2.63
C LYS A 305 30.39 6.63 -2.33
N PHE A 306 30.01 5.90 -3.37
CA PHE A 306 29.45 4.56 -3.23
C PHE A 306 30.59 3.54 -3.28
N GLY A 307 30.62 2.64 -2.30
CA GLY A 307 31.63 1.59 -2.27
C GLY A 307 31.45 0.56 -3.39
N GLU A 308 32.42 -0.34 -3.51
CA GLU A 308 32.39 -1.39 -4.53
C GLU A 308 31.18 -2.31 -4.31
N LYS A 309 30.54 -2.72 -5.41
CA LYS A 309 29.45 -3.69 -5.33
C LYS A 309 30.04 -5.01 -4.83
N PRO A 310 29.39 -5.70 -3.87
CA PRO A 310 29.84 -7.02 -3.47
C PRO A 310 29.82 -7.95 -4.69
N HIS A 311 30.99 -8.33 -5.19
CA HIS A 311 31.14 -9.34 -6.23
C HIS A 311 30.88 -10.71 -5.63
N ILE A 312 29.63 -11.18 -5.68
CA ILE A 312 29.28 -12.57 -5.30
C ILE A 312 29.77 -13.55 -6.38
N TYR A 313 29.94 -13.07 -7.62
CA TYR A 313 30.50 -13.79 -8.76
C TYR A 313 31.51 -12.89 -9.46
N SER A 314 32.47 -13.49 -10.18
CA SER A 314 33.30 -12.71 -11.10
C SER A 314 32.38 -12.02 -12.12
N GLU A 315 32.71 -10.80 -12.55
CA GLU A 315 31.93 -10.09 -13.59
C GLU A 315 31.74 -10.94 -14.84
N PHE A 316 32.73 -11.80 -15.11
CA PHE A 316 32.75 -12.78 -16.17
C PHE A 316 31.63 -13.83 -16.05
N ASP A 317 31.45 -14.46 -14.88
CA ASP A 317 30.41 -15.48 -14.68
C ASP A 317 28.99 -14.87 -14.81
N THR A 318 28.83 -13.64 -14.35
CA THR A 318 27.57 -12.89 -14.49
C THR A 318 27.30 -12.56 -15.96
N HIS A 319 28.35 -12.27 -16.73
CA HIS A 319 28.26 -12.03 -18.17
C HIS A 319 27.89 -13.31 -18.93
N ILE A 320 28.54 -14.44 -18.61
CA ILE A 320 28.23 -15.75 -19.19
C ILE A 320 26.76 -16.09 -18.98
N LYS A 321 26.25 -15.97 -17.75
CA LYS A 321 24.84 -16.26 -17.46
C LYS A 321 23.89 -15.38 -18.27
N LYS A 322 24.17 -14.07 -18.37
CA LYS A 322 23.36 -13.15 -19.19
C LYS A 322 23.37 -13.53 -20.67
N VAL A 323 24.52 -13.95 -21.20
CA VAL A 323 24.62 -14.43 -22.59
C VAL A 323 23.76 -15.69 -22.77
N CYS A 324 23.86 -16.66 -21.86
CA CYS A 324 23.03 -17.87 -21.88
C CYS A 324 21.52 -17.54 -21.84
N ASP A 325 21.08 -16.71 -20.89
CA ASP A 325 19.68 -16.30 -20.77
C ASP A 325 19.16 -15.60 -22.04
N THR A 326 20.02 -14.81 -22.69
CA THR A 326 19.69 -14.11 -23.95
C THR A 326 19.57 -15.09 -25.12
N VAL A 327 20.48 -16.06 -25.21
CA VAL A 327 20.42 -17.13 -26.22
C VAL A 327 19.17 -17.99 -26.05
N ASP A 328 18.77 -18.29 -24.81
CA ASP A 328 17.56 -19.04 -24.51
C ASP A 328 16.30 -18.26 -24.93
N GLN A 329 16.24 -16.95 -24.66
CA GLN A 329 15.14 -16.08 -25.10
C GLN A 329 15.02 -15.99 -26.62
N ILE A 330 16.15 -15.86 -27.32
CA ILE A 330 16.18 -15.86 -28.79
C ILE A 330 15.70 -17.21 -29.33
N SER A 331 16.19 -18.31 -28.76
CA SER A 331 15.83 -19.67 -29.17
C SER A 331 14.34 -19.96 -28.96
N ALA A 332 13.78 -19.53 -27.83
CA ALA A 332 12.35 -19.64 -27.54
C ALA A 332 11.51 -18.81 -28.52
N SER A 333 11.96 -17.60 -28.86
CA SER A 333 11.27 -16.71 -29.82
C SER A 333 11.27 -17.27 -31.24
N LEU A 334 12.40 -17.85 -31.68
CA LEU A 334 12.53 -18.49 -32.99
C LEU A 334 11.69 -19.77 -33.12
N ASN A 335 11.57 -20.55 -32.03
CA ASN A 335 10.73 -21.74 -32.00
C ASN A 335 9.23 -21.40 -31.92
N GLY A 336 8.86 -20.28 -31.29
CA GLY A 336 7.50 -19.76 -31.26
C GLY A 336 7.00 -19.24 -32.62
N GLN A 337 7.90 -18.80 -33.50
CA GLN A 337 7.58 -18.34 -34.87
C GLN A 337 7.44 -19.48 -35.90
N LYS A 338 7.76 -20.72 -35.54
CA LYS A 338 7.64 -21.91 -36.42
C LYS A 338 6.32 -22.69 -36.25
N ARG A 339 5.35 -22.14 -35.52
CA ARG A 339 3.95 -22.61 -35.48
C ARG A 339 3.07 -21.57 -36.13
#